data_AF-A0A957X3C4-F1
#
_entry.id   AF-A0A957X3C4-F1
#
_cell.length_a   1.000
_cell.length_b   1.000
_cell.length_c   1.000
_cell.angle_alpha   90.00
_cell.angle_beta   90.00
_cell.angle_gamma   90.00
#
_symmetry.space_group_name_H-M   'P 1'
#
loop_
_entity.id
_entity.type
_entity.pdbx_description
1 polymer ?
#
loop_
_entity_poly.entity_id
_entity_poly.type
_entity_poly.pdbx_seq_one_letter_code
_entity_poly.pdbx_strand_id
1 'polypeptide(L)'
;APRVGPPETEIEVIDDYTVAITHPEIFGIFPQSIGFDKSTGIVAKESLEEDGTINVPIGTGPFQIAEVEGTTRLVLEKNENYWQEGLPYLDAIEIEPIPDDTVRETALRGGEVDWVLAIAPQSFASLQEDPNVVVATAPQLSYDYIGINLTREPFSDVRVRQAIALALDRAQLCEAGFFGLCETIQGPIGTGSPWYFDYAPYGQDVDAAKALLADAGYPDGFEMELLPTVQYGETVRAAQVLQQQLAAIGITATINAPEWSEWL
;
A
#
# COMPACT_ATOMS: atom_id res chain seq x y z
N ALA A 1 15.21 -13.54 -6.08
CA ALA A 1 14.73 -14.57 -5.13
C ALA A 1 14.65 -13.93 -3.75
N PRO A 2 13.53 -14.10 -3.03
CA PRO A 2 13.47 -13.71 -1.63
C PRO A 2 14.59 -14.45 -0.88
N ARG A 3 15.40 -13.69 -0.15
CA ARG A 3 16.53 -14.25 0.59
C ARG A 3 16.16 -14.20 2.05
N VAL A 4 16.37 -15.29 2.77
CA VAL A 4 16.25 -15.36 4.23
C VAL A 4 17.28 -14.49 4.96
N GLY A 5 18.13 -13.76 4.22
CA GLY A 5 19.11 -12.81 4.72
C GLY A 5 20.00 -12.23 3.61
N PRO A 6 21.16 -11.63 3.96
CA PRO A 6 22.17 -11.15 3.01
C PRO A 6 22.66 -12.22 2.02
N PRO A 7 23.33 -11.83 0.90
CA PRO A 7 23.77 -12.75 -0.16
C PRO A 7 24.57 -13.98 0.29
N GLU A 8 25.34 -13.87 1.38
CA GLU A 8 26.21 -14.94 1.91
C GLU A 8 25.58 -15.66 3.12
N THR A 9 24.26 -15.60 3.27
CA THR A 9 23.56 -16.36 4.31
C THR A 9 23.65 -17.86 4.03
N GLU A 10 24.12 -18.62 5.00
CA GLU A 10 24.19 -20.08 4.95
C GLU A 10 22.98 -20.71 5.64
N ILE A 11 22.45 -21.79 5.07
CA ILE A 11 21.36 -22.59 5.64
C ILE A 11 21.84 -24.03 5.74
N GLU A 12 21.87 -24.58 6.94
CA GLU A 12 22.30 -25.95 7.23
C GLU A 12 21.15 -26.73 7.88
N VAL A 13 20.87 -27.93 7.34
CA VAL A 13 19.95 -28.88 7.98
C VAL A 13 20.76 -29.65 9.03
N ILE A 14 20.45 -29.43 10.30
CA ILE A 14 21.12 -30.10 11.43
C ILE A 14 20.48 -31.46 11.68
N ASP A 15 19.14 -31.51 11.69
CA ASP A 15 18.33 -32.72 11.76
C ASP A 15 16.91 -32.47 11.22
N ASP A 16 16.05 -33.48 11.30
CA ASP A 16 14.68 -33.47 10.75
C ASP A 16 13.81 -32.30 11.23
N TYR A 17 14.11 -31.72 12.41
CA TYR A 17 13.34 -30.63 13.00
C TYR A 17 14.19 -29.39 13.34
N THR A 18 15.43 -29.34 12.86
CA THR A 18 16.38 -28.28 13.19
C THR A 18 17.11 -27.77 11.95
N VAL A 19 16.92 -26.48 11.65
CA VAL A 19 17.65 -25.76 10.60
C VAL A 19 18.46 -24.63 11.25
N ALA A 20 19.76 -24.57 10.95
CA ALA A 20 20.62 -23.47 11.33
C ALA A 20 20.74 -22.47 10.17
N ILE A 21 20.53 -21.19 10.47
CA ILE A 21 20.68 -20.09 9.52
C ILE A 21 21.77 -19.16 10.05
N THR A 22 22.85 -19.01 9.29
CA THR A 22 24.02 -18.22 9.68
C THR A 22 24.16 -17.04 8.73
N HIS A 23 24.12 -15.82 9.27
CA HIS A 23 24.37 -14.60 8.50
C HIS A 23 25.85 -14.18 8.63
N PRO A 24 26.46 -13.66 7.55
CA PRO A 24 27.85 -13.18 7.55
C PRO A 24 28.03 -11.92 8.41
N GLU A 25 26.94 -11.18 8.63
CA GLU A 25 26.88 -9.95 9.41
C GLU A 25 25.64 -9.94 10.30
N ILE A 26 25.58 -9.01 11.24
CA ILE A 26 24.41 -8.85 12.12
C ILE A 26 23.20 -8.46 11.27
N PHE A 27 22.24 -9.37 11.14
CA PHE A 27 20.97 -9.13 10.44
C PHE A 27 19.83 -8.99 11.46
N GLY A 28 19.77 -7.82 12.11
CA GLY A 28 18.87 -7.59 13.26
C GLY A 28 17.37 -7.70 12.96
N ILE A 29 16.97 -7.61 11.68
CA ILE A 29 15.58 -7.75 11.24
C ILE A 29 15.19 -9.19 10.91
N PHE A 30 16.10 -10.17 11.06
CA PHE A 30 15.87 -11.56 10.66
C PHE A 30 14.53 -12.15 11.13
N PRO A 31 14.12 -12.04 12.41
CA PRO A 31 12.82 -12.58 12.84
C PRO A 31 11.63 -11.97 12.11
N GLN A 32 11.71 -10.67 11.77
CA GLN A 32 10.67 -9.99 11.00
C GLN A 32 10.69 -10.45 9.54
N SER A 33 11.87 -10.61 8.95
CA SER A 33 12.01 -11.09 7.57
C SER A 33 11.38 -12.47 7.36
N ILE A 34 11.59 -13.42 8.26
CA ILE A 34 11.03 -14.78 8.10
C ILE A 34 9.57 -14.92 8.56
N GLY A 35 9.11 -14.02 9.44
CA GLY A 35 7.78 -14.11 10.06
C GLY A 35 6.71 -13.22 9.41
N PHE A 36 7.11 -12.18 8.66
CA PHE A 36 6.18 -11.19 8.10
C PHE A 36 6.22 -11.13 6.57
N ASP A 37 7.37 -11.44 5.95
CA ASP A 37 7.48 -11.34 4.50
C ASP A 37 6.68 -12.46 3.82
N LYS A 38 5.76 -12.08 2.93
CA LYS A 38 4.95 -13.04 2.15
C LYS A 38 5.82 -13.98 1.31
N SER A 39 7.04 -13.57 1.01
CA SER A 39 7.98 -14.31 0.16
C SER A 39 8.81 -15.36 0.90
N THR A 40 8.68 -15.51 2.23
CA THR A 40 9.35 -16.55 3.03
C THR A 40 8.45 -17.74 3.37
N GLY A 41 7.32 -17.91 2.66
CA GLY A 41 6.47 -19.09 2.80
C GLY A 41 7.23 -20.38 2.51
N ILE A 42 7.08 -21.38 3.38
CA ILE A 42 7.67 -22.71 3.19
C ILE A 42 6.79 -23.50 2.22
N VAL A 43 7.39 -23.93 1.11
CA VAL A 43 6.73 -24.74 0.09
C VAL A 43 7.29 -26.17 0.09
N ALA A 44 6.48 -27.12 -0.37
CA ALA A 44 6.94 -28.48 -0.62
C ALA A 44 8.09 -28.47 -1.62
N LYS A 45 9.08 -29.36 -1.45
CA LYS A 45 10.23 -29.42 -2.36
C LYS A 45 9.80 -29.75 -3.79
N GLU A 46 8.75 -30.54 -3.92
CA GLU A 46 8.14 -30.98 -5.17
C GLU A 46 7.47 -29.82 -5.93
N SER A 47 7.24 -28.67 -5.29
CA SER A 47 6.76 -27.45 -5.93
C SER A 47 7.82 -26.72 -6.75
N LEU A 48 9.10 -27.07 -6.57
CA LEU A 48 10.25 -26.39 -7.18
C LEU A 48 10.68 -27.06 -8.47
N GLU A 49 10.82 -26.26 -9.51
CA GLU A 49 11.50 -26.63 -10.76
C GLU A 49 13.02 -26.62 -10.58
N GLU A 50 13.77 -27.18 -11.53
CA GLU A 50 15.25 -27.26 -11.47
C GLU A 50 15.93 -25.88 -11.37
N ASP A 51 15.30 -24.84 -11.93
CA ASP A 51 15.79 -23.45 -11.87
C ASP A 51 15.38 -22.70 -10.59
N GLY A 52 14.69 -23.38 -9.67
CA GLY A 52 14.22 -22.84 -8.41
C GLY A 52 12.94 -22.00 -8.51
N THR A 53 12.29 -21.97 -9.68
CA THR A 53 10.95 -21.38 -9.81
C THR A 53 9.88 -22.29 -9.20
N ILE A 54 8.77 -21.69 -8.76
CA ILE A 54 7.63 -22.43 -8.20
C ILE A 54 6.62 -22.64 -9.34
N ASN A 55 6.30 -23.89 -9.64
CA ASN A 55 5.28 -24.24 -10.62
C ASN A 55 3.89 -24.31 -9.99
N VAL A 56 3.74 -25.12 -8.94
CA VAL A 56 2.50 -25.21 -8.14
C VAL A 56 2.85 -24.98 -6.68
N PRO A 57 2.35 -23.91 -6.04
CA PRO A 57 2.70 -23.61 -4.65
C PRO A 57 1.95 -24.55 -3.70
N ILE A 58 2.61 -25.59 -3.23
CA ILE A 58 2.09 -26.52 -2.22
C ILE A 58 2.64 -26.08 -0.86
N GLY A 59 1.77 -25.56 0.00
CA GLY A 59 2.12 -25.10 1.34
C GLY A 59 1.55 -25.98 2.45
N THR A 60 1.74 -25.54 3.69
CA THR A 60 1.21 -26.18 4.91
C THR A 60 -0.01 -25.47 5.50
N GLY A 61 -0.58 -24.53 4.73
CA GLY A 61 -1.67 -23.65 5.15
C GLY A 61 -3.03 -24.35 5.32
N PRO A 62 -4.04 -23.63 5.83
CA PRO A 62 -5.37 -24.16 6.10
C PRO A 62 -6.19 -24.45 4.84
N PHE A 63 -5.81 -23.89 3.69
CA PHE A 63 -6.47 -24.14 2.40
C PHE A 63 -5.45 -24.58 1.35
N GLN A 64 -5.93 -25.32 0.36
CA GLN A 64 -5.20 -25.82 -0.81
C GLN A 64 -5.80 -25.24 -2.08
N ILE A 65 -4.98 -25.02 -3.12
CA ILE A 65 -5.48 -24.56 -4.41
C ILE A 65 -6.24 -25.70 -5.08
N ALA A 66 -7.55 -25.49 -5.30
CA ALA A 66 -8.41 -26.42 -6.04
C ALA A 66 -8.50 -26.03 -7.53
N GLU A 67 -8.60 -24.73 -7.82
CA GLU A 67 -8.78 -24.21 -9.18
C GLU A 67 -8.10 -22.85 -9.36
N VAL A 68 -7.45 -22.65 -10.50
CA VAL A 68 -6.97 -21.34 -10.96
C VAL A 68 -7.44 -21.15 -12.39
N GLU A 69 -8.35 -20.21 -12.61
CA GLU A 69 -8.82 -19.83 -13.94
C GLU A 69 -8.20 -18.48 -14.30
N GLY A 70 -7.00 -18.52 -14.88
CA GLY A 70 -6.28 -17.34 -15.36
C GLY A 70 -6.27 -16.20 -14.34
N THR A 71 -6.91 -15.08 -14.69
CA THR A 71 -7.09 -13.90 -13.81
C THR A 71 -8.54 -13.67 -13.40
N THR A 72 -9.42 -14.66 -13.58
CA THR A 72 -10.87 -14.53 -13.35
C THR A 72 -11.32 -15.23 -12.07
N ARG A 73 -10.64 -16.29 -11.65
CA ARG A 73 -11.09 -17.09 -10.50
C ARG A 73 -9.95 -17.83 -9.82
N LEU A 74 -9.99 -17.87 -8.48
CA LEU A 74 -9.17 -18.74 -7.64
C LEU A 74 -10.06 -19.43 -6.63
N VAL A 75 -10.08 -20.76 -6.63
CA VAL A 75 -10.81 -21.57 -5.64
C VAL A 75 -9.80 -22.25 -4.74
N LEU A 76 -9.98 -22.06 -3.43
CA LEU A 76 -9.20 -22.69 -2.38
C LEU A 76 -10.13 -23.65 -1.61
N GLU A 77 -9.75 -24.91 -1.46
CA GLU A 77 -10.48 -25.89 -0.65
C GLU A 77 -9.81 -26.13 0.70
N LYS A 78 -10.58 -26.58 1.68
CA LYS A 78 -10.08 -26.89 3.02
C LYS A 78 -8.97 -27.96 2.97
N ASN A 79 -7.86 -27.68 3.64
CA ASN A 79 -6.83 -28.68 3.91
C ASN A 79 -7.28 -29.60 5.05
N GLU A 80 -7.83 -30.77 4.73
CA GLU A 80 -8.25 -31.76 5.73
C GLU A 80 -7.10 -32.29 6.62
N ASN A 81 -5.85 -32.07 6.21
CA ASN A 81 -4.65 -32.42 6.97
C ASN A 81 -3.98 -31.21 7.62
N TYR A 82 -4.71 -30.11 7.82
CA TYR A 82 -4.15 -28.92 8.47
C TYR A 82 -3.68 -29.25 9.89
N TRP A 83 -2.49 -28.77 10.24
CA TRP A 83 -1.80 -29.15 11.47
C TRP A 83 -2.46 -28.59 12.74
N GLN A 84 -3.28 -27.54 12.62
CA GLN A 84 -4.08 -27.03 13.74
C GLN A 84 -5.45 -27.72 13.75
N GLU A 85 -5.67 -28.54 14.76
CA GLU A 85 -6.94 -29.24 14.95
C GLU A 85 -8.12 -28.26 15.07
N GLY A 86 -9.21 -28.55 14.38
CA GLY A 86 -10.44 -27.74 14.39
C GLY A 86 -10.44 -26.54 13.44
N LEU A 87 -9.42 -26.37 12.60
CA LEU A 87 -9.32 -25.30 11.59
C LEU A 87 -9.03 -25.85 10.19
N PRO A 88 -9.36 -25.11 9.12
CA PRO A 88 -10.21 -23.91 9.10
C PRO A 88 -11.70 -24.24 9.30
N TYR A 89 -12.52 -23.20 9.54
CA TYR A 89 -13.97 -23.33 9.69
C TYR A 89 -14.75 -23.40 8.37
N LEU A 90 -14.15 -22.90 7.28
CA LEU A 90 -14.77 -22.87 5.97
C LEU A 90 -14.35 -24.10 5.17
N ASP A 91 -15.26 -24.62 4.35
CA ASP A 91 -14.97 -25.74 3.44
C ASP A 91 -14.21 -25.27 2.19
N ALA A 92 -14.46 -24.03 1.75
CA ALA A 92 -13.78 -23.43 0.60
C ALA A 92 -13.78 -21.89 0.69
N ILE A 93 -12.88 -21.27 -0.07
CA ILE A 93 -12.84 -19.83 -0.35
C ILE A 93 -12.78 -19.67 -1.86
N GLU A 94 -13.68 -18.87 -2.40
CA GLU A 94 -13.68 -18.47 -3.80
C GLU A 94 -13.29 -17.00 -3.90
N ILE A 95 -12.31 -16.70 -4.76
CA ILE A 95 -11.77 -15.36 -4.96
C ILE A 95 -11.99 -14.97 -6.42
N GLU A 96 -12.80 -13.93 -6.61
CA GLU A 96 -13.12 -13.37 -7.92
C GLU A 96 -12.62 -11.91 -8.03
N PRO A 97 -11.73 -11.59 -8.98
CA PRO A 97 -11.31 -10.22 -9.22
C PRO A 97 -12.45 -9.40 -9.85
N ILE A 98 -12.95 -8.41 -9.12
CA ILE A 98 -13.95 -7.45 -9.59
C ILE A 98 -13.33 -6.04 -9.48
N PRO A 99 -12.75 -5.51 -10.57
CA PRO A 99 -11.98 -4.25 -10.52
C PRO A 99 -12.81 -3.02 -10.16
N ASP A 100 -14.09 -2.98 -10.56
CA ASP A 100 -14.97 -1.84 -10.31
C ASP A 100 -15.56 -1.88 -8.90
N ASP A 101 -15.33 -0.81 -8.13
CA ASP A 101 -15.78 -0.71 -6.73
C ASP A 101 -17.31 -0.76 -6.60
N THR A 102 -18.04 -0.14 -7.53
CA THR A 102 -19.50 -0.09 -7.48
C THR A 102 -20.09 -1.47 -7.74
N VAL A 103 -19.49 -2.24 -8.65
CA VAL A 103 -19.89 -3.62 -8.93
C VAL A 103 -19.62 -4.50 -7.70
N ARG A 104 -18.45 -4.39 -7.06
CA ARG A 104 -18.15 -5.13 -5.81
C ARG A 104 -19.14 -4.83 -4.69
N GLU A 105 -19.43 -3.55 -4.47
CA GLU A 105 -20.36 -3.13 -3.42
C GLU A 105 -21.79 -3.63 -3.70
N THR A 106 -22.20 -3.65 -4.97
CA THR A 106 -23.50 -4.21 -5.36
C THR A 106 -23.55 -5.72 -5.12
N ALA A 107 -22.52 -6.46 -5.50
CA ALA A 107 -22.40 -7.90 -5.25
C ALA A 107 -22.45 -8.22 -3.75
N LEU A 108 -21.74 -7.43 -2.92
CA LEU A 108 -21.75 -7.58 -1.47
C LEU A 108 -23.15 -7.35 -0.89
N ARG A 109 -23.82 -6.25 -1.25
CA ARG A 109 -25.18 -5.95 -0.77
C ARG A 109 -26.21 -6.99 -1.25
N GLY A 110 -25.99 -7.56 -2.44
CA GLY A 110 -26.81 -8.63 -3.01
C GLY A 110 -26.59 -10.01 -2.38
N GLY A 111 -25.52 -10.17 -1.59
CA GLY A 111 -25.10 -11.46 -1.05
C GLY A 111 -24.50 -12.40 -2.09
N GLU A 112 -24.05 -11.87 -3.24
CA GLU A 112 -23.31 -12.63 -4.25
C GLU A 112 -21.88 -12.91 -3.80
N VAL A 113 -21.30 -12.01 -2.99
CA VAL A 113 -20.01 -12.20 -2.30
C VAL A 113 -20.17 -11.94 -0.80
N ASP A 114 -19.46 -12.71 0.02
CA ASP A 114 -19.50 -12.57 1.48
C ASP A 114 -18.56 -11.48 2.01
N TRP A 115 -17.52 -11.13 1.24
CA TRP A 115 -16.47 -10.21 1.67
C TRP A 115 -15.81 -9.52 0.48
N VAL A 116 -15.44 -8.25 0.68
CA VAL A 116 -14.64 -7.46 -0.29
C VAL A 116 -13.47 -6.81 0.44
N LEU A 117 -12.30 -6.79 -0.20
CA LEU A 117 -11.08 -6.24 0.39
C LEU A 117 -11.13 -4.72 0.56
N ALA A 118 -11.67 -4.01 -0.43
CA ALA A 118 -11.75 -2.57 -0.46
C ALA A 118 -13.12 -2.12 -0.96
N ILE A 119 -13.56 -0.97 -0.46
CA ILE A 119 -14.73 -0.24 -0.92
C ILE A 119 -14.30 1.16 -1.34
N ALA A 120 -15.11 1.82 -2.16
CA ALA A 120 -14.81 3.20 -2.50
C ALA A 120 -14.98 4.08 -1.25
N PRO A 121 -14.03 4.99 -0.93
CA PRO A 121 -14.12 5.81 0.28
C PRO A 121 -15.45 6.57 0.44
N GLN A 122 -16.04 7.05 -0.67
CA GLN A 122 -17.33 7.74 -0.65
C GLN A 122 -18.51 6.86 -0.19
N SER A 123 -18.40 5.55 -0.36
CA SER A 123 -19.48 4.60 -0.07
C SER A 123 -19.53 4.21 1.39
N PHE A 124 -18.45 4.44 2.14
CA PHE A 124 -18.29 4.02 3.54
C PHE A 124 -19.47 4.39 4.43
N ALA A 125 -19.86 5.67 4.46
CA ALA A 125 -20.97 6.14 5.31
C ALA A 125 -22.29 5.44 4.97
N SER A 126 -22.60 5.29 3.68
CA SER A 126 -23.81 4.60 3.21
C SER A 126 -23.81 3.09 3.45
N LEU A 127 -22.63 2.46 3.50
CA LEU A 127 -22.49 1.04 3.79
C LEU A 127 -22.59 0.79 5.30
N GLN A 128 -22.10 1.72 6.13
CA GLN A 128 -22.29 1.65 7.58
C GLN A 128 -23.76 1.70 8.01
N GLU A 129 -24.62 2.33 7.22
CA GLU A 129 -26.07 2.40 7.48
C GLU A 129 -26.82 1.14 6.98
N ASP A 130 -26.19 0.28 6.19
CA ASP A 130 -26.83 -0.93 5.67
C ASP A 130 -26.77 -2.07 6.69
N PRO A 131 -27.92 -2.57 7.16
CA PRO A 131 -27.96 -3.62 8.20
C PRO A 131 -27.43 -4.98 7.72
N ASN A 132 -27.22 -5.18 6.42
CA ASN A 132 -26.78 -6.45 5.85
C ASN A 132 -25.26 -6.53 5.67
N VAL A 133 -24.53 -5.44 5.88
CA VAL A 133 -23.07 -5.41 5.69
C VAL A 133 -22.38 -4.89 6.95
N VAL A 134 -21.20 -5.43 7.22
CA VAL A 134 -20.33 -4.92 8.28
C VAL A 134 -19.17 -4.21 7.63
N VAL A 135 -19.06 -2.91 7.90
CA VAL A 135 -17.94 -2.09 7.45
C VAL A 135 -17.00 -1.85 8.62
N ALA A 136 -15.71 -2.09 8.42
CA ALA A 136 -14.68 -1.83 9.40
C ALA A 136 -13.52 -1.05 8.77
N THR A 137 -12.85 -0.24 9.59
CA THR A 137 -11.56 0.37 9.26
C THR A 137 -10.46 -0.34 10.03
N ALA A 138 -9.32 -0.58 9.39
CA ALA A 138 -8.11 -1.07 10.05
C ALA A 138 -6.93 -0.15 9.72
N PRO A 139 -5.97 0.02 10.64
CA PRO A 139 -4.73 0.72 10.33
C PRO A 139 -4.01 0.06 9.15
N GLN A 140 -3.62 0.85 8.17
CA GLN A 140 -2.92 0.38 6.97
C GLN A 140 -1.44 0.78 7.04
N LEU A 141 -0.55 -0.13 6.63
CA LEU A 141 0.89 0.12 6.61
C LEU A 141 1.36 0.89 5.36
N SER A 142 0.50 1.02 4.34
CA SER A 142 0.76 1.88 3.20
C SER A 142 0.34 3.31 3.48
N TYR A 143 0.96 4.24 2.78
CA TYR A 143 0.66 5.66 2.85
C TYR A 143 0.74 6.28 1.46
N ASP A 144 -0.10 7.28 1.22
CA ASP A 144 -0.02 8.11 0.03
C ASP A 144 0.91 9.30 0.27
N TYR A 145 1.72 9.63 -0.73
CA TYR A 145 2.65 10.73 -0.64
C TYR A 145 2.89 11.37 -2.00
N ILE A 146 3.35 12.61 -1.98
CA ILE A 146 3.82 13.31 -3.18
C ILE A 146 5.27 12.91 -3.40
N GLY A 147 5.52 12.07 -4.41
CA GLY A 147 6.86 11.78 -4.89
C GLY A 147 7.44 13.00 -5.63
N ILE A 148 8.61 13.48 -5.20
CA ILE A 148 9.29 14.62 -5.83
C ILE A 148 10.61 14.16 -6.42
N ASN A 149 10.80 14.41 -7.72
CA ASN A 149 12.07 14.10 -8.38
C ASN A 149 13.13 15.15 -8.03
N LEU A 150 13.98 14.84 -7.06
CA LEU A 150 15.04 15.72 -6.55
C LEU A 150 16.13 16.06 -7.58
N THR A 151 16.17 15.38 -8.72
CA THR A 151 17.16 15.61 -9.79
C THR A 151 16.69 16.62 -10.84
N ARG A 152 15.42 17.06 -10.76
CA ARG A 152 14.84 18.05 -11.67
C ARG A 152 14.72 19.39 -10.96
N GLU A 153 15.20 20.45 -11.60
CA GLU A 153 14.86 21.80 -11.18
C GLU A 153 13.35 22.03 -11.31
N PRO A 154 12.71 22.78 -10.39
CA PRO A 154 13.31 23.49 -9.24
C PRO A 154 13.40 22.63 -7.96
N PHE A 155 13.08 21.34 -8.04
CA PHE A 155 12.91 20.47 -6.89
C PHE A 155 14.21 20.00 -6.23
N SER A 156 15.37 20.27 -6.85
CA SER A 156 16.69 20.03 -6.25
C SER A 156 16.91 20.91 -5.01
N ASP A 157 16.35 22.14 -5.01
CA ASP A 157 16.41 23.08 -3.89
C ASP A 157 15.47 22.65 -2.75
N VAL A 158 16.03 22.48 -1.56
CA VAL A 158 15.27 22.09 -0.35
C VAL A 158 14.21 23.14 0.02
N ARG A 159 14.47 24.43 -0.24
CA ARG A 159 13.55 25.51 0.09
C ARG A 159 12.26 25.43 -0.73
N VAL A 160 12.36 25.01 -2.00
CA VAL A 160 11.20 24.75 -2.86
C VAL A 160 10.35 23.60 -2.29
N ARG A 161 10.99 22.51 -1.85
CA ARG A 161 10.27 21.38 -1.24
C ARG A 161 9.63 21.73 0.10
N GLN A 162 10.30 22.55 0.91
CA GLN A 162 9.76 23.07 2.15
C GLN A 162 8.57 24.00 1.91
N ALA A 163 8.65 24.88 0.90
CA ALA A 163 7.54 25.73 0.51
C ALA A 163 6.31 24.91 0.08
N ILE A 164 6.51 23.85 -0.71
CA ILE A 164 5.44 22.91 -1.07
C ILE A 164 4.86 22.27 0.20
N ALA A 165 5.68 21.76 1.11
CA ALA A 165 5.22 21.10 2.34
C ALA A 165 4.41 22.03 3.28
N LEU A 166 4.78 23.33 3.33
CA LEU A 166 4.08 24.38 4.07
C LEU A 166 2.80 24.86 3.38
N ALA A 167 2.66 24.68 2.07
CA ALA A 167 1.41 25.03 1.38
C ALA A 167 0.28 24.03 1.69
N LEU A 168 0.60 22.83 2.18
CA LEU A 168 -0.36 21.73 2.27
C LEU A 168 -1.26 21.82 3.51
N ASP A 169 -2.57 21.87 3.29
CA ASP A 169 -3.57 21.42 4.26
C ASP A 169 -3.83 19.93 4.05
N ARG A 170 -3.16 19.11 4.85
CA ARG A 170 -3.24 17.64 4.79
C ARG A 170 -4.59 17.10 5.23
N ALA A 171 -5.30 17.79 6.12
CA ALA A 171 -6.64 17.38 6.53
C ALA A 171 -7.64 17.59 5.39
N GLN A 172 -7.53 18.70 4.67
CA GLN A 172 -8.34 18.94 3.47
C GLN A 172 -8.03 17.95 2.35
N LEU A 173 -6.76 17.56 2.18
CA LEU A 173 -6.38 16.50 1.23
C LEU A 173 -6.97 15.14 1.62
N CYS A 174 -6.94 14.80 2.91
CA CYS A 174 -7.58 13.59 3.44
C CYS A 174 -9.09 13.59 3.17
N GLU A 175 -9.75 14.71 3.43
CA GLU A 175 -11.18 14.88 3.19
C GLU A 175 -11.52 14.69 1.71
N ALA A 176 -10.76 15.34 0.82
CA ALA A 176 -11.03 15.29 -0.62
C ALA A 176 -10.76 13.92 -1.25
N GLY A 177 -9.68 13.24 -0.85
CA GLY A 177 -9.33 11.92 -1.37
C GLY A 177 -10.17 10.80 -0.76
N PHE A 178 -10.27 10.80 0.58
CA PHE A 178 -10.69 9.67 1.40
C PHE A 178 -11.93 9.95 2.26
N PHE A 179 -12.59 11.10 2.12
CA PHE A 179 -13.78 11.45 2.94
C PHE A 179 -13.49 11.39 4.45
N GLY A 180 -12.27 11.78 4.83
CA GLY A 180 -11.80 11.78 6.22
C GLY A 180 -11.37 10.39 6.74
N LEU A 181 -11.44 9.34 5.92
CA LEU A 181 -11.03 7.97 6.28
C LEU A 181 -9.52 7.76 6.15
N CYS A 182 -8.72 8.69 6.66
CA CYS A 182 -7.27 8.57 6.64
C CYS A 182 -6.63 9.26 7.85
N GLU A 183 -5.42 8.83 8.20
CA GLU A 183 -4.59 9.49 9.22
C GLU A 183 -3.53 10.35 8.53
N THR A 184 -3.45 11.63 8.88
CA THR A 184 -2.42 12.51 8.31
C THR A 184 -1.08 12.23 8.96
N ILE A 185 -0.14 11.71 8.18
CA ILE A 185 1.26 11.51 8.59
C ILE A 185 2.19 12.43 7.77
N GLN A 186 3.35 12.75 8.32
CA GLN A 186 4.43 13.46 7.61
C GLN A 186 5.80 12.74 7.75
N GLY A 187 5.75 11.45 8.03
CA GLY A 187 6.88 10.54 7.99
C GLY A 187 6.44 9.16 7.50
N PRO A 188 7.36 8.33 6.99
CA PRO A 188 7.02 7.03 6.39
C PRO A 188 6.69 5.94 7.44
N ILE A 189 6.94 6.21 8.71
CA ILE A 189 6.65 5.29 9.82
C ILE A 189 5.42 5.82 10.55
N GLY A 190 4.32 5.06 10.49
CA GLY A 190 3.08 5.38 11.20
C GLY A 190 3.22 5.26 12.72
N THR A 191 2.36 5.94 13.45
CA THR A 191 2.34 6.03 14.92
C THR A 191 2.16 4.68 15.63
N GLY A 192 1.56 3.70 14.96
CA GLY A 192 1.40 2.33 15.46
C GLY A 192 2.65 1.44 15.37
N SER A 193 3.73 1.91 14.73
CA SER A 193 4.97 1.13 14.59
C SER A 193 5.86 1.24 15.83
N PRO A 194 6.51 0.14 16.29
CA PRO A 194 7.50 0.21 17.36
C PRO A 194 8.76 1.02 16.97
N TRP A 195 8.91 1.33 15.67
CA TRP A 195 10.01 2.14 15.14
C TRP A 195 9.63 3.61 14.92
N TYR A 196 8.43 4.01 15.32
CA TYR A 196 7.99 5.40 15.21
C TYR A 196 8.89 6.32 16.04
N PHE A 197 9.19 7.49 15.48
CA PHE A 197 9.84 8.58 16.19
C PHE A 197 9.10 9.89 15.89
N ASP A 198 9.04 10.77 16.88
CA ASP A 198 8.42 12.08 16.72
C ASP A 198 9.31 12.99 15.87
N TYR A 199 8.68 13.83 15.05
CA TYR A 199 9.36 14.77 14.15
C TYR A 199 8.61 16.10 14.18
N ALA A 200 9.33 17.21 13.95
CA ALA A 200 8.70 18.52 13.84
C ALA A 200 7.84 18.55 12.56
N PRO A 201 6.50 18.61 12.66
CA PRO A 201 5.64 18.58 11.49
C PRO A 201 5.59 19.96 10.82
N TYR A 202 5.36 19.97 9.52
CA TYR A 202 4.96 21.18 8.80
C TYR A 202 3.48 21.44 9.03
N GLY A 203 3.17 22.59 9.63
CA GLY A 203 1.83 23.18 9.57
C GLY A 203 1.63 23.93 8.26
N GLN A 204 0.38 24.14 7.85
CA GLN A 204 0.11 24.99 6.69
C GLN A 204 0.48 26.45 7.02
N ASP A 205 1.36 27.05 6.23
CA ASP A 205 1.75 28.46 6.29
C ASP A 205 2.05 28.96 4.88
N VAL A 206 1.02 29.54 4.26
CA VAL A 206 1.06 30.03 2.86
C VAL A 206 2.04 31.21 2.70
N ASP A 207 2.17 32.06 3.72
CA ASP A 207 3.03 33.24 3.65
C ASP A 207 4.51 32.83 3.79
N ALA A 208 4.83 31.91 4.71
CA ALA A 208 6.17 31.34 4.81
C ALA A 208 6.54 30.55 3.55
N ALA A 209 5.60 29.82 2.95
CA ALA A 209 5.82 29.11 1.70
C ALA A 209 6.19 30.07 0.54
N LYS A 210 5.45 31.18 0.38
CA LYS A 210 5.78 32.22 -0.62
C LYS A 210 7.14 32.85 -0.38
N ALA A 211 7.48 33.14 0.87
CA ALA A 211 8.79 33.70 1.23
C ALA A 211 9.93 32.74 0.84
N LEU A 212 9.78 31.45 1.13
CA LEU A 212 10.76 30.43 0.72
C LEU A 212 10.90 30.30 -0.79
N LEU A 213 9.80 30.38 -1.55
CA LEU A 213 9.87 30.38 -3.02
C LEU A 213 10.61 31.62 -3.55
N ALA A 214 10.32 32.80 -3.01
CA ALA A 214 11.02 34.03 -3.40
C ALA A 214 12.52 33.95 -3.09
N ASP A 215 12.89 33.47 -1.89
CA ASP A 215 14.28 33.25 -1.49
C ASP A 215 14.98 32.19 -2.38
N ALA A 216 14.21 31.21 -2.86
CA ALA A 216 14.69 30.19 -3.80
C ALA A 216 14.82 30.69 -5.25
N GLY A 217 14.43 31.94 -5.53
CA GLY A 217 14.50 32.52 -6.88
C GLY A 217 13.22 32.36 -7.72
N TYR A 218 12.11 31.95 -7.09
CA TYR A 218 10.81 31.75 -7.72
C TYR A 218 9.72 32.65 -7.09
N PRO A 219 9.89 33.99 -7.06
CA PRO A 219 8.92 34.89 -6.42
C PRO A 219 7.53 34.87 -7.07
N ASP A 220 7.48 34.54 -8.36
CA ASP A 220 6.24 34.38 -9.15
C ASP A 220 5.84 32.91 -9.33
N GLY A 221 6.50 31.98 -8.62
CA GLY A 221 6.30 30.55 -8.73
C GLY A 221 6.86 29.92 -10.01
N PHE A 222 6.30 28.78 -10.41
CA PHE A 222 6.70 27.99 -11.57
C PHE A 222 5.59 27.00 -11.97
N GLU A 223 5.75 26.36 -13.12
CA GLU A 223 4.85 25.31 -13.59
C GLU A 223 5.36 23.92 -13.19
N MET A 224 4.45 23.02 -12.83
CA MET A 224 4.76 21.62 -12.60
C MET A 224 3.64 20.70 -13.08
N GLU A 225 3.93 19.41 -13.13
CA GLU A 225 2.97 18.37 -13.45
C GLU A 225 2.73 17.49 -12.22
N LEU A 226 1.46 17.21 -11.93
CA LEU A 226 1.02 16.21 -10.97
C LEU A 226 0.59 14.97 -11.74
N LEU A 227 1.13 13.82 -11.33
CA LEU A 227 0.89 12.52 -11.96
C LEU A 227 0.15 11.58 -11.00
N PRO A 228 -1.13 11.82 -10.65
CA PRO A 228 -1.96 10.76 -10.05
C PRO A 228 -2.23 9.66 -11.08
N THR A 229 -2.82 8.54 -10.68
CA THR A 229 -3.27 7.49 -11.61
C THR A 229 -4.79 7.38 -11.59
N VAL A 230 -5.42 7.15 -12.75
CA VAL A 230 -6.87 6.95 -12.84
C VAL A 230 -7.35 5.69 -12.14
N GLN A 231 -6.45 4.74 -11.88
CA GLN A 231 -6.72 3.54 -11.10
C GLN A 231 -7.15 3.86 -9.66
N TYR A 232 -6.70 5.00 -9.12
CA TYR A 232 -6.95 5.44 -7.75
C TYR A 232 -7.66 6.80 -7.75
N GLY A 233 -8.99 6.78 -7.83
CA GLY A 233 -9.81 8.00 -7.94
C GLY A 233 -9.63 8.98 -6.76
N GLU A 234 -9.33 8.47 -5.57
CA GLU A 234 -8.95 9.21 -4.38
C GLU A 234 -7.70 10.08 -4.60
N THR A 235 -6.68 9.58 -5.31
CA THR A 235 -5.46 10.34 -5.59
C THR A 235 -5.74 11.46 -6.59
N VAL A 236 -6.63 11.23 -7.57
CA VAL A 236 -7.06 12.23 -8.54
C VAL A 236 -7.85 13.36 -7.85
N ARG A 237 -8.78 13.02 -6.93
CA ARG A 237 -9.51 14.01 -6.13
C ARG A 237 -8.57 14.82 -5.24
N ALA A 238 -7.64 14.17 -4.55
CA ALA A 238 -6.63 14.84 -3.74
C ALA A 238 -5.73 15.76 -4.60
N ALA A 239 -5.37 15.35 -5.82
CA ALA A 239 -4.57 16.16 -6.73
C ALA A 239 -5.26 17.47 -7.15
N GLN A 240 -6.59 17.49 -7.25
CA GLN A 240 -7.35 18.72 -7.54
C GLN A 240 -7.27 19.73 -6.40
N VAL A 241 -7.37 19.27 -5.14
CA VAL A 241 -7.18 20.12 -3.96
C VAL A 241 -5.72 20.57 -3.85
N LEU A 242 -4.77 19.67 -4.10
CA LEU A 242 -3.35 19.99 -4.12
C LEU A 242 -3.04 21.07 -5.16
N GLN A 243 -3.59 20.97 -6.37
CA GLN A 243 -3.45 21.99 -7.41
C GLN A 243 -3.90 23.37 -6.93
N GLN A 244 -5.03 23.45 -6.21
CA GLN A 244 -5.53 24.72 -5.65
C GLN A 244 -4.61 25.26 -4.54
N GLN A 245 -4.13 24.39 -3.65
CA GLN A 245 -3.22 24.78 -2.56
C GLN A 245 -1.85 25.26 -3.11
N LEU A 246 -1.33 24.62 -4.15
CA LEU A 246 -0.11 25.03 -4.84
C LEU A 246 -0.28 26.37 -5.59
N ALA A 247 -1.44 26.58 -6.21
CA ALA A 247 -1.75 27.86 -6.87
C ALA A 247 -1.74 29.03 -5.86
N ALA A 248 -2.11 28.79 -4.60
CA ALA A 248 -2.08 29.81 -3.55
C ALA A 248 -0.67 30.34 -3.26
N ILE A 249 0.39 29.60 -3.61
CA ILE A 249 1.80 30.00 -3.49
C ILE A 249 2.44 30.33 -4.84
N GLY A 250 1.66 30.42 -5.92
CA GLY A 250 2.13 30.76 -7.27
C GLY A 250 2.59 29.57 -8.12
N ILE A 251 2.52 28.34 -7.60
CA ILE A 251 2.85 27.15 -8.39
C ILE A 251 1.64 26.75 -9.24
N THR A 252 1.80 26.74 -10.56
CA THR A 252 0.77 26.28 -11.49
C THR A 252 0.97 24.81 -11.78
N ALA A 253 0.17 23.95 -11.14
CA ALA A 253 0.22 22.50 -11.35
C ALA A 253 -0.76 22.06 -12.44
N THR A 254 -0.31 21.30 -13.43
CA THR A 254 -1.18 20.60 -14.40
C THR A 254 -1.37 19.16 -13.94
N ILE A 255 -2.62 18.68 -13.89
CA ILE A 255 -2.92 17.29 -13.53
C ILE A 255 -2.95 16.45 -14.80
N ASN A 256 -2.11 15.43 -14.85
CA ASN A 256 -2.10 14.41 -15.88
C ASN A 256 -2.28 13.05 -15.21
N ALA A 257 -3.39 12.38 -15.49
CA ALA A 257 -3.76 11.12 -14.85
C ALA A 257 -3.67 9.97 -15.86
N PRO A 258 -2.49 9.36 -16.07
CA PRO A 258 -2.34 8.23 -16.99
C PRO A 258 -2.93 6.92 -16.41
N GLU A 259 -3.16 5.97 -17.31
CA GLU A 259 -3.45 4.57 -16.98
C GLU A 259 -2.27 3.94 -16.23
N TRP A 260 -2.54 2.95 -15.38
CA TRP A 260 -1.54 2.35 -14.48
C TRP A 260 -0.26 1.88 -15.19
N SER A 261 -0.38 1.28 -16.38
CA SER A 261 0.75 0.79 -17.17
C SER A 261 1.64 1.89 -17.75
N GLU A 262 1.11 3.09 -17.95
CA GLU A 262 1.86 4.26 -18.41
C GLU A 262 2.45 5.05 -17.24
N TRP A 263 1.82 4.97 -16.07
CA TRP A 263 2.25 5.66 -14.86
C TRP A 263 3.54 5.09 -14.23
N LEU A 264 3.75 3.76 -14.29
CA LEU A 264 4.92 3.04 -13.76
C LEU A 264 6.18 3.20 -14.63
#